data_AF-A0A3P7J7U7-F1
#
_entry.id   AF-A0A3P7J7U7-F1
#
_cell.length_a   1.000
_cell.length_b   1.000
_cell.length_c   1.000
_cell.angle_alpha   90.00
_cell.angle_beta   90.00
_cell.angle_gamma   90.00
#
_symmetry.space_group_name_H-M   'P 1'
#
loop_
_entity.id
_entity.type
_entity.pdbx_description
1 polymer ?
#
loop_
_entity_poly.entity_id
_entity_poly.type
_entity_poly.pdbx_seq_one_letter_code
_entity_poly.pdbx_strand_id
1 'polypeptide(L)'
;MISFQVPVNGEVDIGDHIWECKMSPGGQITLQQKMNKHASCNGHPFDSEWQEKSFQFKCGENGVSKFVGCVTSSGALIKDGERKSVDGFEMECKKHENGTVTLGVLDRAVDAKCKDNQGKERDQGQKRKA
;
A
#
# COMPACT_ATOMS: atom_id res chain seq x y z
N MET A 1 10.86 -33.87 -7.40
CA MET A 1 9.44 -33.49 -7.30
C MET A 1 8.97 -33.92 -5.93
N ILE A 2 8.61 -32.98 -5.06
CA ILE A 2 8.10 -33.30 -3.71
C ILE A 2 6.60 -33.51 -3.86
N SER A 3 6.12 -34.72 -3.56
CA SER A 3 4.69 -35.01 -3.46
C SER A 3 4.23 -34.80 -2.02
N PHE A 4 3.03 -34.26 -1.84
CA PHE A 4 2.38 -34.13 -0.55
C PHE A 4 1.03 -34.86 -0.58
N GLN A 5 0.57 -35.29 0.59
CA GLN A 5 -0.69 -36.02 0.75
C GLN A 5 -1.64 -35.21 1.61
N VAL A 6 -2.89 -35.12 1.19
CA VAL A 6 -3.99 -34.53 1.97
C VAL A 6 -4.93 -35.67 2.36
N PRO A 7 -5.15 -35.94 3.66
CA PRO A 7 -6.05 -37.00 4.08
C PRO A 7 -7.49 -36.68 3.66
N VAL A 8 -8.28 -37.71 3.31
CA VAL A 8 -9.70 -37.55 3.00
C VAL A 8 -10.44 -37.00 4.21
N ASN A 9 -11.28 -35.98 3.98
CA ASN A 9 -11.97 -35.18 4.99
C ASN A 9 -11.02 -34.42 5.94
N GLY A 10 -9.81 -34.14 5.49
CA GLY A 10 -8.85 -33.30 6.21
C GLY A 10 -8.29 -32.17 5.35
N GLU A 11 -7.44 -31.38 5.97
CA GLU A 11 -6.79 -30.23 5.36
C GLU A 11 -5.30 -30.16 5.72
N VAL A 12 -4.52 -29.49 4.89
CA VAL A 12 -3.09 -29.24 5.13
C VAL A 12 -2.67 -27.88 4.58
N ASP A 13 -1.82 -27.20 5.34
CA ASP A 13 -1.20 -25.93 4.96
C ASP A 13 0.07 -26.19 4.16
N ILE A 14 0.11 -25.71 2.92
CA ILE A 14 1.24 -25.87 2.01
C ILE A 14 1.51 -24.54 1.34
N GLY A 15 2.59 -23.89 1.78
CA GLY A 15 2.95 -22.55 1.33
C GLY A 15 1.81 -21.57 1.60
N ASP A 16 1.39 -20.86 0.56
CA ASP A 16 0.35 -19.84 0.65
C ASP A 16 -1.08 -20.42 0.61
N HIS A 17 -1.23 -21.74 0.58
CA HIS A 17 -2.54 -22.38 0.39
C HIS A 17 -2.88 -23.37 1.49
N ILE A 18 -4.18 -23.46 1.76
CA ILE A 18 -4.80 -24.56 2.51
C ILE A 18 -5.42 -25.49 1.48
N TRP A 19 -5.01 -26.75 1.50
CA TRP A 19 -5.56 -27.80 0.67
C TRP A 19 -6.50 -28.66 1.48
N GLU A 20 -7.75 -28.78 1.05
CA GLU A 20 -8.81 -29.49 1.75
C GLU A 20 -9.36 -30.60 0.86
N CYS A 21 -9.30 -31.85 1.33
CA CYS A 21 -9.81 -33.00 0.58
C CYS A 21 -11.17 -33.40 1.14
N LYS A 22 -12.24 -33.30 0.36
CA LYS A 22 -13.62 -33.60 0.78
C LYS A 22 -14.21 -34.77 0.01
N MET A 23 -14.85 -35.69 0.73
CA MET A 23 -15.72 -36.71 0.15
C MET A 23 -17.18 -36.27 0.27
N SER A 24 -17.87 -36.17 -0.85
CA SER A 24 -19.31 -35.92 -0.87
C SER A 24 -20.08 -37.15 -0.38
N PRO A 25 -21.33 -37.00 0.08
CA PRO A 25 -22.18 -38.15 0.45
C PRO A 25 -22.38 -39.17 -0.69
N GLY A 26 -22.27 -38.73 -1.95
CA GLY A 26 -22.32 -39.59 -3.13
C GLY A 26 -21.00 -40.31 -3.46
N GLY A 27 -19.98 -40.18 -2.60
CA GLY A 27 -18.68 -40.82 -2.74
C GLY A 27 -17.68 -40.08 -3.64
N GLN A 28 -18.03 -38.89 -4.15
CA GLN A 28 -17.12 -38.10 -4.98
C GLN A 28 -16.06 -37.42 -4.11
N ILE A 29 -14.79 -37.64 -4.42
CA ILE A 29 -13.67 -36.97 -3.75
C ILE A 29 -13.30 -35.70 -4.53
N THR A 30 -13.19 -34.58 -3.82
CA THR A 30 -12.79 -33.28 -4.37
C THR A 30 -11.64 -32.71 -3.56
N LEU A 31 -10.64 -32.16 -4.25
CA LEU A 31 -9.56 -31.39 -3.64
C LEU A 31 -9.87 -29.90 -3.83
N GLN A 32 -10.09 -29.19 -2.74
CA GLN A 32 -10.36 -27.75 -2.72
C GLN A 32 -9.13 -27.00 -2.26
N GLN A 33 -8.90 -25.84 -2.87
CA GLN A 33 -7.80 -24.95 -2.52
C GLN A 33 -8.37 -23.66 -1.94
N LYS A 34 -7.82 -23.19 -0.83
CA LYS A 34 -8.11 -21.90 -0.23
C LYS A 34 -6.82 -21.15 0.05
N MET A 35 -6.88 -19.84 0.16
CA MET A 35 -5.71 -19.05 0.56
C MET A 35 -5.47 -19.22 2.06
N ASN A 36 -4.21 -19.39 2.45
CA ASN A 36 -3.82 -19.41 3.85
C ASN A 36 -3.98 -18.01 4.45
N LYS A 37 -4.43 -17.94 5.70
CA LYS A 37 -4.54 -16.68 6.44
C LYS A 37 -3.20 -15.92 6.47
N HIS A 38 -2.09 -16.62 6.55
CA HIS A 38 -0.72 -16.08 6.55
C HIS A 38 -0.02 -16.26 5.20
N ALA A 39 -0.77 -16.33 4.11
CA ALA A 39 -0.21 -16.33 2.77
C ALA A 39 0.64 -15.08 2.52
N SER A 40 1.72 -15.27 1.77
CA SER A 40 2.60 -14.21 1.31
C SER A 40 1.90 -13.30 0.29
N CYS A 41 2.39 -12.07 0.18
CA CYS A 41 1.92 -11.06 -0.78
C CYS A 41 2.98 -10.88 -1.85
N ASN A 42 2.81 -11.47 -3.04
CA ASN A 42 3.77 -11.37 -4.15
C ASN A 42 5.22 -11.66 -3.72
N GLY A 43 5.43 -12.64 -2.83
CA GLY A 43 6.75 -13.00 -2.28
C GLY A 43 7.15 -12.25 -0.99
N HIS A 44 6.35 -11.29 -0.52
CA HIS A 44 6.53 -10.66 0.78
C HIS A 44 5.86 -11.50 1.88
N PRO A 45 6.57 -11.92 2.93
CA PRO A 45 5.99 -12.70 4.02
C PRO A 45 4.79 -12.01 4.68
N PHE A 46 3.89 -12.80 5.29
CA PHE A 46 2.81 -12.27 6.11
C PHE A 46 3.34 -11.28 7.16
N ASP A 47 2.59 -10.20 7.39
CA ASP A 47 2.93 -9.07 8.27
C ASP A 47 4.20 -8.28 7.91
N SER A 48 4.93 -8.65 6.85
CA SER A 48 6.06 -7.86 6.37
C SER A 48 5.62 -6.56 5.71
N GLU A 49 6.50 -5.56 5.76
CA GLU A 49 6.31 -4.27 5.12
C GLU A 49 7.38 -4.03 4.05
N TRP A 50 7.00 -3.36 2.98
CA TRP A 50 7.93 -2.99 1.92
C TRP A 50 7.52 -1.66 1.29
N GLN A 51 8.52 -1.03 0.68
CA GLN A 51 8.33 0.18 -0.10
C GLN A 51 8.35 -0.17 -1.59
N GLU A 52 7.37 0.34 -2.32
CA GLU A 52 7.37 0.35 -3.78
C GLU A 52 7.22 1.79 -4.26
N LYS A 53 8.28 2.31 -4.92
CA LYS A 53 8.39 3.73 -5.29
C LYS A 53 8.23 4.64 -4.06
N SER A 54 7.20 5.48 -4.02
CA SER A 54 6.90 6.37 -2.90
C SER A 54 5.75 5.86 -2.02
N PHE A 55 5.43 4.57 -2.10
CA PHE A 55 4.31 3.96 -1.37
C PHE A 55 4.82 2.89 -0.42
N GLN A 56 4.30 2.92 0.80
CA GLN A 56 4.52 1.89 1.81
C GLN A 56 3.35 0.91 1.79
N PHE A 57 3.66 -0.38 1.79
CA PHE A 57 2.70 -1.47 1.84
C PHE A 57 2.99 -2.41 3.00
N LYS A 58 1.96 -3.15 3.41
CA LYS A 58 2.05 -4.24 4.39
C LYS A 58 1.32 -5.47 3.87
N CYS A 59 1.89 -6.66 4.06
CA CYS A 59 1.20 -7.90 3.73
C CYS A 59 0.17 -8.21 4.81
N GLY A 60 -1.10 -8.17 4.43
CA GLY A 60 -2.22 -8.53 5.30
C GLY A 60 -2.60 -10.00 5.18
N GLU A 61 -3.70 -10.34 5.84
CA GLU A 61 -4.24 -11.70 5.81
C GLU A 61 -4.63 -12.11 4.39
N ASN A 62 -4.55 -13.42 4.12
CA ASN A 62 -4.94 -14.04 2.85
C ASN A 62 -4.13 -13.52 1.64
N GLY A 63 -2.88 -13.12 1.85
CA GLY A 63 -2.00 -12.63 0.78
C GLY A 63 -2.44 -11.27 0.20
N VAL A 64 -3.25 -10.52 0.93
CA VAL A 64 -3.77 -9.22 0.48
C VAL A 64 -2.81 -8.10 0.89
N SER A 65 -2.23 -7.44 -0.10
CA SER A 65 -1.40 -6.24 0.12
C SER A 65 -2.26 -5.06 0.58
N LYS A 66 -1.88 -4.44 1.70
CA LYS A 66 -2.54 -3.26 2.26
C LYS A 66 -1.67 -2.03 2.04
N PHE A 67 -2.26 -0.97 1.48
CA PHE A 67 -1.62 0.33 1.38
C PHE A 67 -1.52 0.95 2.78
N VAL A 68 -0.32 1.38 3.18
CA VAL A 68 -0.04 1.96 4.50
C VAL A 68 0.06 3.47 4.41
N GLY A 69 0.73 3.99 3.38
CA GLY A 69 0.96 5.43 3.24
C GLY A 69 1.97 5.80 2.17
N CYS A 70 2.36 7.06 2.16
CA CYS A 70 3.30 7.65 1.21
C CYS A 70 4.63 7.94 1.91
N VAL A 71 5.73 7.66 1.23
CA VAL A 71 7.10 7.98 1.68
C VAL A 71 7.58 9.21 0.91
N THR A 72 7.93 10.28 1.63
CA THR A 72 8.47 11.52 1.04
C THR A 72 9.87 11.31 0.48
N SER A 73 10.36 12.27 -0.31
CA SER A 73 11.75 12.26 -0.79
C SER A 73 12.80 12.28 0.34
N SER A 74 12.45 12.83 1.50
CA SER A 74 13.27 12.79 2.72
C SER A 74 13.17 11.46 3.49
N GLY A 75 12.34 10.52 3.03
CA GLY A 75 12.14 9.21 3.67
C GLY A 75 11.09 9.20 4.78
N ALA A 76 10.36 10.30 5.00
CA ALA A 76 9.32 10.35 6.02
C ALA A 76 8.06 9.62 5.53
N LEU A 77 7.53 8.70 6.35
CA LEU A 77 6.23 8.09 6.11
C LEU A 77 5.09 9.00 6.59
N ILE A 78 4.10 9.19 5.73
CA ILE A 78 2.80 9.81 5.97
C ILE A 78 1.75 8.73 5.74
N LYS A 79 1.00 8.34 6.79
CA LYS A 79 0.01 7.27 6.66
C LYS A 79 -1.17 7.71 5.77
N ASP A 80 -1.88 6.75 5.21
CA ASP A 80 -3.11 7.02 4.46
C ASP A 80 -4.12 7.80 5.32
N GLY A 81 -4.60 8.93 4.79
CA GLY A 81 -5.49 9.86 5.48
C GLY A 81 -4.81 10.77 6.52
N GLU A 82 -3.50 10.64 6.73
CA GLU A 82 -2.75 11.47 7.67
C GLU A 82 -2.23 12.74 7.01
N ARG A 83 -2.18 13.81 7.82
CA ARG A 83 -1.49 15.06 7.50
C ARG A 83 -0.27 15.21 8.38
N LYS A 84 0.86 15.55 7.79
CA LYS A 84 2.14 15.64 8.51
C LYS A 84 2.98 16.77 7.97
N SER A 85 3.56 17.55 8.87
CA SER A 85 4.57 18.53 8.50
C SER A 85 5.90 17.82 8.24
N VAL A 86 6.40 17.94 7.01
CA VAL A 86 7.67 17.35 6.58
C VAL A 86 8.43 18.45 5.83
N ASP A 87 9.69 18.68 6.21
CA ASP A 87 10.56 19.66 5.54
C ASP A 87 9.97 21.09 5.44
N GLY A 88 9.14 21.48 6.42
CA GLY A 88 8.50 22.80 6.46
C GLY A 88 7.20 22.91 5.65
N PHE A 89 6.73 21.82 5.04
CA PHE A 89 5.48 21.77 4.30
C PHE A 89 4.47 20.86 5.01
N GLU A 90 3.22 21.31 5.14
CA GLU A 90 2.13 20.41 5.52
C GLU A 90 1.76 19.53 4.32
N MET A 91 1.88 18.21 4.47
CA MET A 91 1.62 17.24 3.41
C MET A 91 0.52 16.26 3.82
N GLU A 92 -0.24 15.76 2.84
CA GLU A 92 -1.29 14.75 3.02
C GLU A 92 -1.06 13.59 2.05
N CYS A 93 -1.17 12.37 2.56
CA CYS A 93 -1.23 11.16 1.75
C CYS A 93 -2.67 10.64 1.75
N LYS A 94 -3.27 10.48 0.58
CA LYS A 94 -4.65 10.01 0.47
C LYS A 94 -4.83 9.01 -0.66
N LYS A 95 -5.38 7.84 -0.32
CA LYS A 95 -5.95 6.90 -1.28
C LYS A 95 -7.41 7.29 -1.58
N HIS A 96 -7.72 7.44 -2.86
CA HIS A 96 -9.06 7.74 -3.34
C HIS A 96 -9.85 6.45 -3.59
N GLU A 97 -11.18 6.55 -3.61
CA GLU A 97 -12.07 5.39 -3.83
C GLU A 97 -11.84 4.69 -5.18
N ASN A 98 -11.39 5.45 -6.19
CA ASN A 98 -11.01 4.92 -7.51
C ASN A 98 -9.65 4.21 -7.52
N GLY A 99 -8.99 4.09 -6.36
CA GLY A 99 -7.70 3.42 -6.19
C GLY A 99 -6.47 4.29 -6.47
N THR A 100 -6.61 5.54 -6.93
CA THR A 100 -5.46 6.43 -7.07
C THR A 100 -4.94 6.90 -5.71
N VAL A 101 -3.65 7.18 -5.63
CA VAL A 101 -3.01 7.72 -4.42
C VAL A 101 -2.43 9.09 -4.74
N THR A 102 -2.70 10.07 -3.90
CA THR A 102 -2.12 11.41 -3.99
C THR A 102 -1.28 11.72 -2.76
N LEU A 103 -0.03 12.13 -2.99
CA LEU A 103 0.79 12.83 -2.01
C LEU A 103 0.75 14.31 -2.39
N GLY A 104 0.07 15.12 -1.59
CA GLY A 104 -0.15 16.54 -1.85
C GLY A 104 0.43 17.42 -0.76
N VAL A 105 0.95 18.59 -1.14
CA VAL A 105 1.24 19.67 -0.19
C VAL A 105 -0.07 20.44 0.04
N LEU A 106 -0.51 20.52 1.29
CA LEU A 106 -1.75 21.18 1.68
C LEU A 106 -1.60 22.68 1.82
N ASP A 107 -0.47 23.11 2.38
CA ASP A 107 -0.15 24.53 2.41
C ASP A 107 0.19 24.96 1.00
N ARG A 108 -0.73 25.72 0.39
CA ARG A 108 -0.33 26.62 -0.69
C ARG A 108 0.86 27.38 -0.17
N ALA A 109 1.85 27.61 -0.99
CA ALA A 109 2.95 28.45 -0.63
C ALA A 109 2.48 29.91 -0.55
N VAL A 110 1.57 30.22 0.39
CA VAL A 110 1.00 31.55 0.60
C VAL A 110 2.12 32.55 0.84
N ASP A 111 3.23 32.06 1.40
CA ASP A 111 4.47 32.78 1.63
C ASP A 111 5.61 32.44 0.65
N ALA A 112 5.34 31.72 -0.47
CA ALA A 112 6.35 31.50 -1.49
C ALA A 112 6.78 32.84 -2.09
N LYS A 113 8.09 33.08 -1.99
CA LYS A 113 8.78 34.17 -2.69
C LYS A 113 9.40 33.61 -3.96
N CYS A 114 8.87 34.00 -5.10
CA CYS A 114 9.40 33.65 -6.42
C CYS A 114 10.27 34.80 -6.94
N LYS A 115 11.42 34.46 -7.55
CA LYS A 115 12.28 35.45 -8.20
C LYS A 115 11.80 35.70 -9.64
N ASP A 116 11.53 36.95 -10.01
CA ASP A 116 11.17 37.30 -11.39
C ASP A 116 12.40 37.32 -12.32
N ASN A 117 12.17 37.53 -13.62
CA ASN A 117 13.23 37.60 -14.63
C ASN A 117 14.19 38.80 -14.46
N GLN A 118 13.90 39.72 -13.53
CA GLN A 118 14.74 40.84 -13.15
C GLN A 118 15.50 40.56 -11.84
N GLY A 119 15.34 39.37 -11.27
CA GLY A 119 16.00 38.99 -10.04
C GLY A 119 15.29 39.47 -8.77
N LYS A 120 14.07 39.99 -8.85
CA LYS A 120 13.33 40.52 -7.69
C LYS A 120 12.41 39.45 -7.09
N GLU A 121 12.45 39.30 -5.78
CA GLU A 121 11.54 38.40 -5.05
C GLU A 121 10.11 38.95 -4.99
N ARG A 122 9.13 38.07 -5.19
CA ARG A 122 7.69 38.38 -5.28
C ARG A 122 6.87 37.33 -4.55
N ASP A 123 5.90 37.78 -3.76
CA ASP A 123 4.97 36.88 -3.09
C ASP A 123 3.98 36.26 -4.08
N GLN A 124 3.60 35.00 -3.84
CA GLN A 124 2.60 34.30 -4.64
C GLN A 124 1.27 35.08 -4.67
N GLY A 125 0.79 35.43 -5.87
CA GLY A 125 -0.47 36.16 -6.05
C GLY A 125 -0.35 37.69 -6.10
N GLN A 126 0.85 38.26 -5.96
CA GLN A 126 1.06 39.70 -6.15
C GLN A 126 0.76 40.11 -7.62
N LYS A 127 -0.34 40.84 -7.84
CA LYS A 127 -0.69 41.38 -9.16
C LYS A 127 0.35 42.43 -9.58
N ARG A 128 0.85 42.34 -10.81
CA ARG A 128 1.65 43.43 -11.40
C ARG A 128 0.76 44.67 -11.49
N LYS A 129 1.14 45.75 -10.79
CA LYS A 129 0.59 47.07 -11.13
C LYS A 129 1.10 47.41 -12.52
N ALA A 130 0.15 47.55 -13.45
CA ALA A 130 0.40 48.08 -14.78
C ALA A 130 0.92 49.52 -14.68
#